data_AF-W0FMV9-F1
#
_entry.id   AF-W0FMV9-F1
#
_cell.length_a   1.000
_cell.length_b   1.000
_cell.length_c   1.000
_cell.angle_alpha   90.00
_cell.angle_beta   90.00
_cell.angle_gamma   90.00
#
_symmetry.space_group_name_H-M   'P 1'
#
loop_
_entity.id
_entity.type
_entity.pdbx_description
1 polymer ?
#
loop_
_entity_poly.entity_id
_entity_poly.type
_entity_poly.pdbx_seq_one_letter_code
_entity_poly.pdbx_strand_id
1 'polypeptide(L)'
;MKNNFKKNGNMRVRYETAEERREILRILEEQRGFRIDEEQKKVREIHPMSTRTFDINLKFRTIRYGIQPFIGAAMMSSGIRFYSAQEFFRIAELGFRAVPRYPVFHVPHAGWRFPFELLPSVCVSEERFRRYHDLMSDTAAWMLVPEAYRGGDMYERFQVSRLMCDVERFIGPEEEMERYGMGFCYEKAFDGTTIRTVTDVVKAQARKYYDEHHARMNSICERHPRILLLDIHSFSKEALPVHLRKWADSLPDVCIGTDPKYTPGELARRVRRRVDEVNLTSRDNIPYGGTFVPGSVLDGSCSCDLVSVMLEFNRDLYCDGDGKPVEARAGQIRKLVRRILADCADLD
;
A
#
# COMPACT_ATOMS: atom_id res chain seq x y z
N MET A 1 16.39 -17.46 21.98
CA MET A 1 16.19 -16.84 23.32
C MET A 1 15.34 -15.59 23.17
N LYS A 2 14.18 -15.53 23.84
CA LYS A 2 13.24 -14.39 23.81
C LYS A 2 13.79 -13.24 24.66
N ASN A 3 14.57 -12.33 24.06
CA ASN A 3 14.87 -11.04 24.70
C ASN A 3 13.65 -10.11 24.56
N ASN A 4 12.71 -10.25 25.49
CA ASN A 4 11.65 -9.28 25.73
C ASN A 4 12.26 -8.00 26.30
N PHE A 5 12.60 -7.03 25.44
CA PHE A 5 12.94 -5.68 25.88
C PHE A 5 11.70 -5.04 26.52
N LYS A 6 11.69 -4.98 27.86
CA LYS A 6 10.69 -4.27 28.64
C LYS A 6 11.16 -2.82 28.78
N LYS A 7 10.48 -1.87 28.12
CA LYS A 7 10.68 -0.44 28.41
C LYS A 7 9.58 0.04 29.36
N ASN A 8 10.00 0.64 30.47
CA ASN A 8 9.12 1.38 31.37
C ASN A 8 9.14 2.84 30.94
N GLY A 9 7.98 3.50 30.90
CA GLY A 9 7.89 4.94 30.69
C GLY A 9 6.87 5.57 31.65
N ASN A 10 6.90 6.89 31.73
CA ASN A 10 6.05 7.69 32.60
C ASN A 10 5.27 8.72 31.78
N MET A 11 3.95 8.78 31.96
CA MET A 11 3.08 9.81 31.34
C MET A 11 2.38 10.61 32.44
N ARG A 12 2.19 11.91 32.21
CA ARG A 12 1.36 12.80 33.04
C ARG A 12 0.20 13.37 32.24
N VAL A 13 -1.01 13.24 32.77
CA VAL A 13 -2.20 13.88 32.21
C VAL A 13 -2.78 14.85 33.23
N ARG A 14 -2.91 16.11 32.83
CA ARG A 14 -3.54 17.19 33.58
C ARG A 14 -5.04 17.15 33.37
N TYR A 15 -5.79 17.22 34.45
CA TYR A 15 -7.25 17.29 34.42
C TYR A 15 -7.75 18.33 35.41
N GLU A 16 -8.96 18.81 35.18
CA GLU A 16 -9.60 19.91 35.92
C GLU A 16 -10.82 19.41 36.71
N THR A 17 -11.45 18.31 36.29
CA THR A 17 -12.64 17.76 36.96
C THR A 17 -12.50 16.29 37.38
N ALA A 18 -13.27 15.89 38.39
CA ALA A 18 -13.36 14.49 38.80
C ALA A 18 -13.94 13.57 37.71
N GLU A 19 -14.75 14.12 36.80
CA GLU A 19 -15.33 13.40 35.66
C GLU A 19 -14.28 13.11 34.59
N GLU A 20 -13.49 14.11 34.18
CA GLU A 20 -12.38 13.94 33.25
C GLU A 20 -11.41 12.86 33.76
N ARG A 21 -11.10 12.88 35.06
CA ARG A 21 -10.25 11.87 35.69
C ARG A 21 -10.80 10.46 35.55
N ARG A 22 -12.10 10.27 35.84
CA ARG A 22 -12.76 8.95 35.77
C ARG A 22 -12.73 8.42 34.34
N GLU A 23 -13.00 9.28 33.37
CA GLU A 23 -13.01 8.90 31.97
C GLU A 23 -11.59 8.58 31.45
N ILE A 24 -10.57 9.36 31.83
CA ILE A 24 -9.17 9.05 31.52
C ILE A 24 -8.78 7.66 32.07
N LEU A 25 -9.15 7.34 33.31
CA LEU A 25 -8.84 6.05 33.93
C LEU A 25 -9.58 4.90 33.25
N ARG A 26 -10.89 5.06 32.94
CA ARG A 26 -11.69 4.07 32.21
C ARG A 26 -11.06 3.71 30.87
N ILE A 27 -10.72 4.73 30.07
CA ILE A 27 -10.07 4.56 28.75
C ILE A 27 -8.77 3.76 28.90
N LEU A 28 -7.96 4.04 29.91
CA LEU A 28 -6.68 3.36 30.13
C LEU A 28 -6.85 1.90 30.62
N GLU A 29 -7.90 1.59 31.38
CA GLU A 29 -8.22 0.23 31.82
C GLU A 29 -8.70 -0.66 30.67
N GLU A 30 -9.36 -0.09 29.66
CA GLU A 30 -9.80 -0.78 28.45
C GLU A 30 -8.62 -1.14 27.51
N GLN A 31 -7.47 -0.49 27.66
CA GLN A 31 -6.29 -0.68 26.81
C GLN A 31 -5.41 -1.86 27.28
N ARG A 32 -5.20 -2.84 26.40
CA ARG A 32 -4.30 -3.98 26.67
C ARG A 32 -2.86 -3.49 26.87
N GLY A 33 -2.28 -3.77 28.05
CA GLY A 33 -0.87 -3.48 28.37
C GLY A 33 -0.64 -2.33 29.36
N PHE A 34 -1.71 -1.64 29.79
CA PHE A 34 -1.65 -0.66 30.87
C PHE A 34 -1.93 -1.34 32.22
N ARG A 35 -1.16 -0.97 33.24
CA ARG A 35 -1.46 -1.31 34.65
C ARG A 35 -1.45 -0.01 35.43
N ILE A 36 -2.62 0.44 35.82
CA ILE A 36 -2.78 1.59 36.70
C ILE A 36 -2.45 1.15 38.12
N ASP A 37 -1.64 1.94 38.81
CA ASP A 37 -1.32 1.71 40.22
C ASP A 37 -2.61 1.83 41.07
N GLU A 38 -2.85 0.87 41.96
CA GLU A 38 -4.04 0.81 42.82
C GLU A 38 -4.19 2.07 43.70
N GLU A 39 -3.09 2.74 44.05
CA GLU A 39 -3.15 4.02 44.76
C GLU A 39 -3.77 5.15 43.91
N GLN A 40 -3.63 5.09 42.59
CA GLN A 40 -4.24 6.07 41.69
C GLN A 40 -5.71 5.79 41.40
N LYS A 41 -6.21 4.60 41.71
CA LYS A 41 -7.65 4.31 41.62
C LYS A 41 -8.44 4.94 42.76
N LYS A 42 -7.78 5.28 43.87
CA LYS A 42 -8.41 5.96 45.01
C LYS A 42 -8.84 7.38 44.59
N VAL A 43 -10.16 7.60 44.50
CA VAL A 43 -10.74 8.91 44.23
C VAL A 43 -10.53 9.77 45.47
N ARG A 44 -9.71 10.83 45.36
CA ARG A 44 -9.85 11.98 46.26
C ARG A 44 -10.90 12.88 45.64
N GLU A 45 -12.01 13.12 46.33
CA GLU A 45 -13.00 14.09 45.88
C GLU A 45 -12.31 15.45 45.69
N ILE A 46 -12.29 15.91 44.44
CA ILE A 46 -11.83 17.25 44.11
C ILE A 46 -13.02 18.15 44.36
N HIS A 47 -12.90 19.05 45.34
CA HIS A 47 -13.95 20.02 45.62
C HIS A 47 -14.21 20.84 44.35
N PRO A 48 -15.47 21.00 43.90
CA PRO A 48 -15.82 21.63 42.62
C PRO A 48 -15.37 23.10 42.49
N MET A 49 -14.90 23.72 43.58
CA MET A 49 -14.41 25.10 43.64
C MET A 49 -12.87 25.21 43.65
N SER A 50 -12.13 24.10 43.57
CA SER A 50 -10.67 24.15 43.53
C SER A 50 -10.19 24.21 42.06
N THR A 51 -9.71 25.37 41.62
CA THR A 51 -9.01 25.57 40.34
C THR A 51 -7.60 24.94 40.36
N ARG A 52 -7.46 23.75 40.93
CA ARG A 52 -6.19 23.04 41.01
C ARG A 52 -6.11 22.09 39.82
N THR A 53 -5.06 22.23 39.02
CA THR A 53 -4.71 21.24 38.00
C THR A 53 -4.08 20.03 38.69
N PHE A 54 -4.55 18.83 38.36
CA PHE A 54 -4.04 17.59 38.95
C PHE A 54 -3.36 16.73 37.89
N ASP A 55 -2.25 16.07 38.23
CA ASP A 55 -1.51 15.16 37.34
C ASP A 55 -1.84 13.68 37.67
N ILE A 56 -2.17 12.87 36.65
CA ILE A 56 -2.17 11.40 36.75
C ILE A 56 -0.81 10.87 36.32
N ASN A 57 -0.05 10.20 37.20
CA ASN A 57 1.26 9.64 36.85
C ASN A 57 1.13 8.17 36.43
N LEU A 58 1.28 7.88 35.14
CA LEU A 58 1.06 6.53 34.61
C LEU A 58 2.38 5.81 34.39
N LYS A 59 2.51 4.61 34.96
CA LYS A 59 3.58 3.65 34.67
C LYS A 59 3.01 2.54 33.80
N PHE A 60 3.63 2.25 32.67
CA PHE A 60 3.16 1.20 31.76
C PHE A 60 4.33 0.30 31.33
N ARG A 61 3.98 -0.92 30.88
CA ARG A 61 4.94 -1.95 30.48
C ARG A 61 4.62 -2.40 29.06
N THR A 62 5.48 -2.07 28.10
CA THR A 62 5.30 -2.49 26.71
C THR A 62 5.56 -4.00 26.57
N ILE A 63 4.60 -4.72 25.99
CA ILE A 63 4.75 -6.11 25.50
C ILE A 63 4.68 -6.01 23.98
N ARG A 64 5.68 -6.55 23.25
CA ARG A 64 5.87 -6.33 21.80
C ARG A 64 4.81 -6.99 20.89
N TYR A 65 3.63 -7.34 21.41
CA TYR A 65 2.53 -7.87 20.60
C TYR A 65 1.24 -7.15 20.99
N GLY A 66 0.75 -6.31 20.07
CA GLY A 66 -0.60 -5.74 20.14
C GLY A 66 -0.76 -4.39 20.86
N ILE A 67 0.27 -3.55 20.92
CA ILE A 67 0.08 -2.16 21.36
C ILE A 67 -0.35 -1.34 20.15
N GLN A 68 -1.57 -0.77 20.21
CA GLN A 68 -1.98 0.28 19.28
C GLN A 68 -0.88 1.36 19.22
N PRO A 69 -0.38 1.73 18.03
CA PRO A 69 0.76 2.64 17.81
C PRO A 69 0.69 4.00 18.52
N PHE A 70 -0.50 4.34 18.99
CA PHE A 70 -0.88 5.45 19.84
C PHE A 70 0.16 5.91 20.88
N ILE A 71 0.89 4.94 21.41
CA ILE A 71 1.79 5.14 22.54
C ILE A 71 3.26 4.93 22.17
N GLY A 72 3.55 4.22 21.07
CA GLY A 72 4.92 3.96 20.61
C GLY A 72 5.68 5.25 20.27
N ALA A 73 5.06 6.18 19.55
CA ALA A 73 5.70 7.44 19.14
C ALA A 73 5.89 8.43 20.31
N ALA A 74 5.00 8.39 21.32
CA ALA A 74 5.17 9.17 22.55
C ALA A 74 6.29 8.61 23.45
N MET A 75 6.59 7.31 23.34
CA MET A 75 7.47 6.56 24.25
C MET A 75 8.87 6.25 23.73
N MET A 76 9.19 6.62 22.48
CA MET A 76 10.56 6.44 21.95
C MET A 76 11.57 7.46 22.51
N SER A 77 11.11 8.54 23.16
CA SER A 77 11.95 9.47 23.92
C SER A 77 11.88 9.11 25.41
N SER A 78 13.02 8.81 26.04
CA SER A 78 13.14 8.63 27.50
C SER A 78 12.84 9.96 28.23
N GLY A 79 11.57 10.23 28.53
CA GLY A 79 11.14 11.44 29.25
C GLY A 79 9.65 11.41 29.65
N ILE A 80 9.29 12.19 30.67
CA ILE A 80 7.90 12.39 31.12
C ILE A 80 7.21 13.37 30.15
N ARG A 81 6.09 12.97 29.54
CA ARG A 81 5.24 13.87 28.72
C ARG A 81 4.00 14.32 29.50
N PHE A 82 3.61 15.58 29.29
CA PHE A 82 2.43 16.21 29.89
C PHE A 82 1.37 16.45 28.82
N TYR A 83 0.12 16.10 29.11
CA TYR A 83 -1.05 16.35 28.26
C TYR A 83 -2.14 17.04 29.07
N SER A 84 -2.98 17.87 28.46
CA SER A 84 -4.28 18.26 29.06
C SER A 84 -5.31 17.12 28.90
N ALA A 85 -6.41 17.13 29.65
CA ALA A 85 -7.48 16.15 29.52
C ALA A 85 -8.10 16.17 28.11
N GLN A 86 -8.33 17.36 27.57
CA GLN A 86 -8.83 17.55 26.20
C GLN A 86 -7.87 16.98 25.15
N GLU A 87 -6.57 17.18 25.33
CA GLU A 87 -5.55 16.63 24.45
C GLU A 87 -5.46 15.10 24.61
N PHE A 88 -5.55 14.58 25.83
CA PHE A 88 -5.62 13.15 26.10
C PHE A 88 -6.85 12.53 25.43
N PHE A 89 -8.04 13.12 25.52
CA PHE A 89 -9.26 12.59 24.90
C PHE A 89 -9.21 12.67 23.38
N ARG A 90 -8.72 13.77 22.80
CA ARG A 90 -8.52 13.88 21.34
C ARG A 90 -7.57 12.80 20.84
N ILE A 91 -6.47 12.58 21.58
CA ILE A 91 -5.54 11.51 21.29
C ILE A 91 -6.36 10.21 21.46
N ALA A 92 -6.99 9.93 22.60
CA ALA A 92 -7.66 8.65 22.87
C ALA A 92 -8.71 8.29 21.81
N GLU A 93 -9.50 9.27 21.35
CA GLU A 93 -10.47 9.14 20.27
C GLU A 93 -9.83 8.77 18.92
N LEU A 94 -8.62 9.28 18.62
CA LEU A 94 -7.79 8.83 17.50
C LEU A 94 -7.22 7.42 17.70
N GLY A 95 -7.07 6.94 18.94
CA GLY A 95 -6.71 5.56 19.28
C GLY A 95 -7.91 4.59 19.29
N PHE A 96 -9.12 5.09 19.54
CA PHE A 96 -10.37 4.33 19.39
C PHE A 96 -10.72 4.08 17.92
N ARG A 97 -10.21 4.89 17.00
CA ARG A 97 -10.14 4.55 15.57
C ARG A 97 -8.90 3.68 15.36
N ALA A 98 -9.03 2.56 14.66
CA ALA A 98 -7.90 1.69 14.32
C ALA A 98 -6.75 2.55 13.74
N VAL A 99 -5.51 2.35 14.20
CA VAL A 99 -4.38 3.11 13.64
C VAL A 99 -4.33 2.83 12.15
N PRO A 100 -4.42 3.86 11.30
CA PRO A 100 -4.55 3.65 9.88
C PRO A 100 -3.35 2.87 9.35
N ARG A 101 -3.63 1.97 8.40
CA ARG A 101 -2.61 1.23 7.66
C ARG A 101 -1.71 2.24 6.93
N TYR A 102 -0.40 1.98 6.95
CA TYR A 102 0.56 2.82 6.24
C TYR A 102 0.31 2.70 4.72
N PRO A 103 0.10 3.80 3.99
CA PRO A 103 -0.21 3.75 2.58
C PRO A 103 1.04 3.45 1.76
N VAL A 104 0.97 2.47 0.88
CA VAL A 104 2.02 2.20 -0.11
C VAL A 104 1.38 2.15 -1.49
N PHE A 105 1.87 3.01 -2.39
CA PHE A 105 1.50 3.01 -3.80
C PHE A 105 2.59 2.31 -4.60
N HIS A 106 2.23 1.20 -5.24
CA HIS A 106 3.12 0.46 -6.12
C HIS A 106 2.79 0.79 -7.57
N VAL A 107 3.79 1.15 -8.38
CA VAL A 107 3.64 1.45 -9.81
C VAL A 107 4.73 0.71 -10.60
N PRO A 108 4.47 -0.55 -11.01
CA PRO A 108 5.51 -1.42 -11.56
C PRO A 108 5.76 -1.22 -13.06
N HIS A 109 4.76 -0.77 -13.82
CA HIS A 109 4.79 -0.88 -15.29
C HIS A 109 4.81 0.46 -16.03
N ALA A 110 4.98 1.57 -15.30
CA ALA A 110 5.13 2.90 -15.87
C ALA A 110 6.61 3.30 -16.14
N GLY A 111 7.54 2.35 -16.03
CA GLY A 111 8.97 2.55 -16.28
C GLY A 111 9.29 2.62 -17.77
N TRP A 112 10.16 3.55 -18.18
CA TRP A 112 10.53 3.78 -19.59
C TRP A 112 11.99 3.44 -19.88
N ARG A 113 12.76 3.03 -18.86
CA ARG A 113 14.19 2.75 -19.01
C ARG A 113 14.40 1.41 -19.70
N PHE A 114 15.30 1.39 -20.68
CA PHE A 114 15.82 0.20 -21.33
C PHE A 114 17.30 0.03 -20.96
N PRO A 115 17.64 -0.83 -19.98
CA PRO A 115 19.02 -1.08 -19.60
C PRO A 115 19.90 -1.49 -20.78
N PHE A 116 21.09 -0.90 -20.90
CA PHE A 116 21.98 -1.09 -22.04
C PHE A 116 22.37 -2.55 -22.24
N GLU A 117 22.59 -3.28 -21.15
CA GLU A 117 22.95 -4.69 -21.15
C GLU A 117 21.80 -5.61 -21.62
N LEU A 118 20.55 -5.14 -21.56
CA LEU A 118 19.38 -5.89 -22.04
C LEU A 118 19.01 -5.57 -23.48
N LEU A 119 19.41 -4.41 -24.01
CA LEU A 119 19.10 -4.00 -25.39
C LEU A 119 19.57 -4.99 -26.47
N PRO A 120 20.74 -5.67 -26.36
CA PRO A 120 21.16 -6.68 -27.34
C PRO A 120 20.20 -7.86 -27.49
N SER A 121 19.30 -8.09 -26.52
CA SER A 121 18.27 -9.13 -26.62
C SER A 121 17.13 -8.74 -27.57
N VAL A 122 16.93 -7.46 -27.89
CA VAL A 122 15.86 -6.99 -28.78
C VAL A 122 16.16 -7.41 -30.23
N CYS A 123 15.24 -8.15 -30.84
CA CYS A 123 15.42 -8.73 -32.19
C CYS A 123 14.48 -8.13 -33.25
N VAL A 124 13.75 -7.07 -32.90
CA VAL A 124 12.94 -6.25 -33.83
C VAL A 124 13.56 -4.86 -33.98
N SER A 125 13.08 -4.06 -34.94
CA SER A 125 13.53 -2.66 -35.07
C SER A 125 13.19 -1.85 -33.82
N GLU A 126 14.00 -0.84 -33.53
CA GLU A 126 13.79 0.06 -32.38
C GLU A 126 12.38 0.69 -32.41
N GLU A 127 11.95 1.17 -33.57
CA GLU A 127 10.61 1.74 -33.77
C GLU A 127 9.51 0.74 -33.38
N ARG A 128 9.64 -0.52 -33.82
CA ARG A 128 8.67 -1.56 -33.51
C ARG A 128 8.68 -1.92 -32.02
N PHE A 129 9.86 -2.02 -31.41
CA PHE A 129 9.99 -2.27 -29.98
C PHE A 129 9.36 -1.15 -29.14
N ARG A 130 9.61 0.12 -29.50
CA ARG A 130 9.01 1.28 -28.84
C ARG A 130 7.49 1.28 -28.96
N ARG A 131 6.95 0.94 -30.14
CA ARG A 131 5.50 0.80 -30.31
C ARG A 131 4.90 -0.27 -29.38
N TYR A 132 5.55 -1.42 -29.24
CA TYR A 132 5.10 -2.43 -28.28
C TYR A 132 5.22 -1.95 -26.84
N HIS A 133 6.29 -1.23 -26.50
CA HIS A 133 6.45 -0.61 -25.19
C HIS A 133 5.30 0.36 -24.89
N ASP A 134 4.99 1.29 -25.79
CA ASP A 134 3.95 2.31 -25.57
C ASP A 134 2.55 1.69 -25.41
N LEU A 135 2.28 0.60 -26.14
CA LEU A 135 1.02 -0.14 -26.03
C LEU A 135 0.93 -0.91 -24.70
N MET A 136 1.99 -1.64 -24.34
CA MET A 136 1.96 -2.60 -23.22
C MET A 136 2.35 -2.00 -21.88
N SER A 137 2.88 -0.78 -21.85
CA SER A 137 3.24 -0.10 -20.59
C SER A 137 2.04 0.61 -20.00
N ASP A 138 2.16 0.85 -18.70
CA ASP A 138 1.15 1.54 -17.92
C ASP A 138 1.39 3.03 -18.01
N THR A 139 1.26 3.53 -19.24
CA THR A 139 1.64 4.88 -19.63
C THR A 139 0.99 5.88 -18.69
N ALA A 140 1.83 6.67 -18.01
CA ALA A 140 1.43 7.69 -17.06
C ALA A 140 0.60 7.22 -15.85
N ALA A 141 0.51 5.92 -15.54
CA ALA A 141 -0.19 5.43 -14.34
C ALA A 141 0.38 6.02 -13.03
N TRP A 142 1.66 6.39 -13.01
CA TRP A 142 2.28 7.12 -11.91
C TRP A 142 1.62 8.48 -11.61
N MET A 143 0.96 9.11 -12.59
CA MET A 143 0.22 10.37 -12.41
C MET A 143 -1.08 10.18 -11.63
N LEU A 144 -1.58 8.95 -11.50
CA LEU A 144 -2.81 8.62 -10.78
C LEU A 144 -2.58 8.59 -9.26
N VAL A 145 -1.33 8.42 -8.82
CA VAL A 145 -0.95 8.50 -7.39
C VAL A 145 -1.06 9.95 -6.91
N PRO A 146 -1.72 10.26 -5.78
CA PRO A 146 -1.82 11.65 -5.30
C PRO A 146 -0.44 12.22 -4.93
N GLU A 147 -0.17 13.49 -5.30
CA GLU A 147 1.20 14.05 -5.18
C GLU A 147 1.78 13.96 -3.76
N ALA A 148 0.94 14.14 -2.75
CA ALA A 148 1.34 14.08 -1.34
C ALA A 148 1.94 12.73 -0.90
N TYR A 149 1.73 11.66 -1.69
CA TYR A 149 2.23 10.32 -1.40
C TYR A 149 3.40 9.90 -2.30
N ARG A 150 3.82 10.72 -3.30
CA ARG A 150 4.89 10.38 -4.25
C ARG A 150 6.29 10.55 -3.67
N GLY A 151 6.57 9.93 -2.53
CA GLY A 151 7.89 9.99 -1.91
C GLY A 151 8.04 9.10 -0.68
N GLY A 152 9.30 8.85 -0.32
CA GLY A 152 9.64 7.95 0.79
C GLY A 152 9.12 6.54 0.59
N ASP A 153 8.80 5.86 1.69
CA ASP A 153 8.28 4.49 1.66
C ASP A 153 6.82 4.38 1.18
N MET A 154 6.13 5.51 0.94
CA MET A 154 4.72 5.51 0.49
C MET A 154 4.58 5.27 -1.01
N TYR A 155 5.68 5.29 -1.77
CA TYR A 155 5.64 5.22 -3.22
C TYR A 155 6.85 4.48 -3.78
N GLU A 156 6.59 3.33 -4.38
CA GLU A 156 7.58 2.55 -5.11
C GLU A 156 7.18 2.48 -6.58
N ARG A 157 7.96 3.15 -7.44
CA ARG A 157 7.83 3.07 -8.90
C ARG A 157 9.03 2.37 -9.50
N PHE A 158 8.76 1.27 -10.18
CA PHE A 158 9.78 0.59 -10.96
C PHE A 158 10.09 1.38 -12.24
N GLN A 159 11.38 1.60 -12.51
CA GLN A 159 11.82 2.52 -13.59
C GLN A 159 12.11 1.80 -14.91
N VAL A 160 12.33 0.49 -14.88
CA VAL A 160 12.64 -0.31 -16.07
C VAL A 160 11.34 -0.72 -16.75
N SER A 161 11.35 -0.72 -18.09
CA SER A 161 10.21 -1.20 -18.87
C SER A 161 9.89 -2.66 -18.53
N ARG A 162 8.59 -2.98 -18.41
CA ARG A 162 8.12 -4.35 -18.19
C ARG A 162 8.57 -5.32 -19.29
N LEU A 163 8.77 -4.82 -20.52
CA LEU A 163 9.27 -5.63 -21.63
C LEU A 163 10.73 -6.08 -21.43
N MET A 164 11.47 -5.42 -20.55
CA MET A 164 12.84 -5.79 -20.18
C MET A 164 12.84 -6.66 -18.92
N CYS A 165 12.10 -6.23 -17.90
CA CYS A 165 11.95 -6.91 -16.62
C CYS A 165 10.56 -6.60 -16.05
N ASP A 166 9.70 -7.59 -15.88
CA ASP A 166 8.40 -7.45 -15.23
C ASP A 166 8.51 -7.94 -13.78
N VAL A 167 8.44 -7.00 -12.83
CA VAL A 167 8.65 -7.27 -11.40
C VAL A 167 7.46 -7.94 -10.72
N GLU A 168 6.36 -8.15 -11.42
CA GLU A 168 5.16 -8.79 -10.87
C GLU A 168 4.95 -10.21 -11.37
N ARG A 169 5.85 -10.70 -12.22
CA ARG A 169 5.83 -12.08 -12.68
C ARG A 169 6.71 -12.92 -11.78
N PHE A 170 6.17 -14.01 -11.26
CA PHE A 170 6.97 -14.99 -10.53
C PHE A 170 8.06 -15.56 -11.44
N ILE A 171 9.18 -15.91 -10.84
CA ILE A 171 10.31 -16.49 -11.57
C ILE A 171 10.17 -18.00 -11.55
N GLY A 172 10.12 -18.60 -12.74
CA GLY A 172 10.10 -20.05 -12.92
C GLY A 172 8.94 -20.51 -13.81
N PRO A 173 8.95 -21.79 -14.22
CA PRO A 173 8.00 -22.31 -15.19
C PRO A 173 6.55 -22.39 -14.69
N GLU A 174 6.34 -22.27 -13.38
CA GLU A 174 5.01 -22.27 -12.76
C GLU A 174 4.27 -20.94 -12.99
N GLU A 175 4.97 -19.86 -13.36
CA GLU A 175 4.32 -18.60 -13.70
C GLU A 175 3.55 -18.73 -15.02
N GLU A 176 2.23 -18.52 -14.96
CA GLU A 176 1.31 -18.79 -16.07
C GLU A 176 1.74 -18.07 -17.36
N MET A 177 2.29 -16.85 -17.23
CA MET A 177 2.64 -16.03 -18.38
C MET A 177 3.94 -16.42 -19.09
N GLU A 178 4.76 -17.32 -18.52
CA GLU A 178 5.92 -17.88 -19.20
C GLU A 178 5.50 -18.61 -20.49
N ARG A 179 4.35 -19.31 -20.50
CA ARG A 179 3.86 -20.03 -21.70
C ARG A 179 3.51 -19.10 -22.86
N TYR A 180 3.23 -17.82 -22.56
CA TYR A 180 2.96 -16.79 -23.55
C TYR A 180 4.21 -15.99 -23.94
N GLY A 181 5.37 -16.29 -23.35
CA GLY A 181 6.59 -15.50 -23.52
C GLY A 181 6.52 -14.14 -22.83
N MET A 182 5.67 -14.00 -21.80
CA MET A 182 5.38 -12.76 -21.06
C MET A 182 5.65 -12.93 -19.54
N GLY A 183 6.61 -13.80 -19.18
CA GLY A 183 7.09 -13.97 -17.81
C GLY A 183 7.92 -12.78 -17.32
N PHE A 184 8.74 -12.96 -16.28
CA PHE A 184 9.51 -11.84 -15.70
C PHE A 184 10.51 -11.20 -16.67
N CYS A 185 10.88 -11.92 -17.74
CA CYS A 185 11.69 -11.41 -18.84
C CYS A 185 10.95 -11.68 -20.16
N TYR A 186 10.33 -10.65 -20.74
CA TYR A 186 9.47 -10.82 -21.91
C TYR A 186 10.29 -11.25 -23.14
N GLU A 187 9.81 -12.29 -23.79
CA GLU A 187 10.24 -12.74 -25.12
C GLU A 187 9.28 -12.25 -26.21
N LYS A 188 7.98 -12.22 -25.89
CA LYS A 188 6.89 -11.95 -26.83
C LYS A 188 6.04 -10.75 -26.41
N ALA A 189 5.50 -10.06 -27.40
CA ALA A 189 4.50 -9.01 -27.20
C ALA A 189 3.09 -9.59 -27.03
N PHE A 190 2.11 -8.74 -26.70
CA PHE A 190 0.71 -9.11 -26.46
C PHE A 190 0.03 -9.85 -27.64
N ASP A 191 0.53 -9.63 -28.87
CA ASP A 191 0.06 -10.24 -30.11
C ASP A 191 0.76 -11.57 -30.46
N GLY A 192 1.71 -12.02 -29.62
CA GLY A 192 2.50 -13.23 -29.82
C GLY A 192 3.77 -13.04 -30.64
N THR A 193 4.05 -11.84 -31.16
CA THR A 193 5.30 -11.53 -31.87
C THR A 193 6.49 -11.66 -30.93
N THR A 194 7.51 -12.43 -31.33
CA THR A 194 8.82 -12.43 -30.66
C THR A 194 9.50 -11.09 -30.85
N ILE A 195 9.77 -10.39 -29.74
CA ILE A 195 10.41 -9.07 -29.70
C ILE A 195 11.82 -9.13 -29.12
N ARG A 196 12.13 -10.19 -28.38
CA ARG A 196 13.43 -10.40 -27.73
C ARG A 196 13.86 -11.86 -27.81
N THR A 197 15.15 -12.11 -27.92
CA THR A 197 15.77 -13.43 -27.71
C THR A 197 16.21 -13.55 -26.26
N VAL A 198 15.46 -14.30 -25.45
CA VAL A 198 15.68 -14.40 -24.00
C VAL A 198 16.47 -15.66 -23.66
N THR A 199 17.78 -15.49 -23.43
CA THR A 199 18.67 -16.55 -22.93
C THR A 199 18.79 -16.52 -21.41
N ASP A 200 19.41 -17.54 -20.81
CA ASP A 200 19.70 -17.56 -19.36
C ASP A 200 20.58 -16.38 -18.92
N VAL A 201 21.49 -15.92 -19.79
CA VAL A 201 22.32 -14.73 -19.55
C VAL A 201 21.46 -13.47 -19.45
N VAL A 202 20.51 -13.31 -20.37
CA VAL A 202 19.57 -12.17 -20.38
C VAL A 202 18.65 -12.22 -19.15
N LYS A 203 18.17 -13.42 -18.78
CA LYS A 203 17.39 -13.64 -17.55
C LYS A 203 18.19 -13.24 -16.31
N ALA A 204 19.46 -13.64 -16.21
CA ALA A 204 20.34 -13.29 -15.10
C ALA A 204 20.65 -11.77 -15.02
N GLN A 205 20.75 -11.09 -16.17
CA GLN A 205 20.90 -9.63 -16.20
C GLN A 205 19.62 -8.92 -15.73
N ALA A 206 18.46 -9.33 -16.25
CA ALA A 206 17.16 -8.76 -15.86
C ALA A 206 16.87 -8.99 -14.37
N ARG A 207 17.28 -10.14 -13.84
CA ARG A 207 17.10 -10.54 -12.44
C ARG A 207 17.64 -9.52 -11.43
N LYS A 208 18.71 -8.80 -11.75
CA LYS A 208 19.28 -7.77 -10.87
C LYS A 208 18.25 -6.67 -10.57
N TYR A 209 17.54 -6.20 -11.58
CA TYR A 209 16.50 -5.18 -11.44
C TYR A 209 15.30 -5.71 -10.66
N TYR A 210 14.93 -6.97 -10.92
CA TYR A 210 13.88 -7.67 -10.19
C TYR A 210 14.20 -7.74 -8.68
N ASP A 211 15.38 -8.28 -8.34
CA ASP A 211 15.80 -8.48 -6.96
C ASP A 211 15.95 -7.14 -6.21
N GLU A 212 16.51 -6.11 -6.85
CA GLU A 212 16.60 -4.78 -6.27
C GLU A 212 15.22 -4.19 -5.93
N HIS A 213 14.24 -4.37 -6.81
CA HIS A 213 12.86 -3.90 -6.58
C HIS A 213 12.19 -4.66 -5.45
N HIS A 214 12.26 -5.99 -5.47
CA HIS A 214 11.70 -6.83 -4.41
C HIS A 214 12.37 -6.59 -3.06
N ALA A 215 13.68 -6.34 -3.03
CA ALA A 215 14.38 -5.97 -1.80
C ALA A 215 13.84 -4.67 -1.20
N ARG A 216 13.59 -3.64 -2.03
CA ARG A 216 12.98 -2.38 -1.55
C ARG A 216 11.60 -2.60 -0.97
N MET A 217 10.74 -3.34 -1.67
CA MET A 217 9.38 -3.67 -1.20
C MET A 217 9.40 -4.47 0.11
N ASN A 218 10.30 -5.45 0.23
CA ASN A 218 10.47 -6.22 1.46
C ASN A 218 10.91 -5.30 2.61
N SER A 219 11.86 -4.39 2.39
CA SER A 219 12.31 -3.45 3.41
C SER A 219 11.21 -2.45 3.83
N ILE A 220 10.31 -2.06 2.93
CA ILE A 220 9.13 -1.24 3.28
C ILE A 220 8.23 -2.02 4.25
N CYS A 221 7.94 -3.29 3.98
CA CYS A 221 7.15 -4.16 4.87
C CYS A 221 7.81 -4.38 6.24
N GLU A 222 9.14 -4.46 6.29
CA GLU A 222 9.87 -4.58 7.56
C GLU A 222 9.80 -3.31 8.41
N ARG A 223 9.81 -2.13 7.77
CA ARG A 223 9.71 -0.83 8.46
C ARG A 223 8.29 -0.51 8.90
N HIS A 224 7.30 -0.96 8.13
CA HIS A 224 5.89 -0.65 8.36
C HIS A 224 5.10 -1.94 8.58
N PRO A 225 4.79 -2.29 9.85
CA PRO A 225 4.20 -3.59 10.19
C PRO A 225 2.72 -3.73 9.79
N ARG A 226 2.09 -2.66 9.30
CA ARG A 226 0.68 -2.64 8.91
C ARG A 226 0.50 -1.75 7.68
N ILE A 227 0.24 -2.35 6.52
CA ILE A 227 0.24 -1.67 5.23
C ILE A 227 -1.11 -1.82 4.53
N LEU A 228 -1.52 -0.76 3.85
CA LEU A 228 -2.49 -0.80 2.75
C LEU A 228 -1.73 -0.50 1.46
N LEU A 229 -1.58 -1.53 0.63
CA LEU A 229 -0.92 -1.43 -0.66
C LEU A 229 -1.97 -1.21 -1.76
N LEU A 230 -1.83 -0.12 -2.49
CA LEU A 230 -2.59 0.15 -3.70
C LEU A 230 -1.65 -0.08 -4.89
N ASP A 231 -1.91 -1.17 -5.60
CA ASP A 231 -1.13 -1.58 -6.77
C ASP A 231 -1.73 -0.93 -8.01
N ILE A 232 -1.08 0.12 -8.50
CA ILE A 232 -1.65 1.05 -9.48
C ILE A 232 -1.15 0.70 -10.88
N HIS A 233 -2.12 0.41 -11.74
CA HIS A 233 -1.90 -0.01 -13.11
C HIS A 233 -2.85 0.68 -14.08
N SER A 234 -2.64 0.42 -15.36
CA SER A 234 -3.57 0.79 -16.42
C SER A 234 -3.55 -0.21 -17.56
N PHE A 235 -4.71 -0.41 -18.18
CA PHE A 235 -4.85 -1.25 -19.37
C PHE A 235 -5.41 -0.46 -20.56
N SER A 236 -5.23 -1.00 -21.76
CA SER A 236 -5.84 -0.48 -22.98
C SER A 236 -6.47 -1.64 -23.76
N LYS A 237 -7.54 -1.35 -24.51
CA LYS A 237 -8.22 -2.34 -25.35
C LYS A 237 -7.31 -2.82 -26.50
N GLU A 238 -6.50 -1.92 -27.04
CA GLU A 238 -5.58 -2.18 -28.17
C GLU A 238 -4.49 -3.20 -27.81
N ALA A 239 -4.01 -3.16 -26.56
CA ALA A 239 -2.92 -4.00 -26.07
C ALA A 239 -3.39 -5.27 -25.35
N LEU A 240 -4.69 -5.60 -25.40
CA LEU A 240 -5.22 -6.81 -24.76
C LEU A 240 -4.53 -8.07 -25.32
N PRO A 241 -3.90 -8.89 -24.47
CA PRO A 241 -3.35 -10.17 -24.88
C PRO A 241 -4.39 -11.04 -25.58
N VAL A 242 -3.95 -11.83 -26.56
CA VAL A 242 -4.83 -12.68 -27.39
C VAL A 242 -5.80 -13.52 -26.54
N HIS A 243 -5.33 -14.10 -25.43
CA HIS A 243 -6.14 -14.96 -24.56
C HIS A 243 -7.21 -14.19 -23.74
N LEU A 244 -7.14 -12.86 -23.68
CA LEU A 244 -8.09 -11.99 -22.98
C LEU A 244 -9.05 -11.24 -23.92
N ARG A 245 -8.90 -11.39 -25.25
CA ARG A 245 -9.75 -10.71 -26.23
C ARG A 245 -11.25 -10.99 -26.08
N LYS A 246 -11.63 -12.11 -25.45
CA LYS A 246 -13.02 -12.42 -25.08
C LYS A 246 -13.68 -11.33 -24.21
N TRP A 247 -12.88 -10.51 -23.51
CA TRP A 247 -13.36 -9.43 -22.66
C TRP A 247 -13.43 -8.07 -23.37
N ALA A 248 -12.93 -7.95 -24.60
CA ALA A 248 -12.70 -6.67 -25.27
C ALA A 248 -13.95 -5.77 -25.38
N ASP A 249 -15.15 -6.36 -25.40
CA ASP A 249 -16.43 -5.63 -25.51
C ASP A 249 -17.15 -5.45 -24.15
N SER A 250 -16.51 -5.86 -23.06
CA SER A 250 -17.05 -5.80 -21.70
C SER A 250 -16.02 -5.35 -20.66
N LEU A 251 -14.97 -4.65 -21.11
CA LEU A 251 -13.98 -4.05 -20.23
C LEU A 251 -14.64 -2.99 -19.36
N PRO A 252 -14.36 -2.97 -18.05
CA PRO A 252 -14.83 -1.89 -17.18
C PRO A 252 -14.01 -0.61 -17.41
N ASP A 253 -14.43 0.47 -16.77
CA ASP A 253 -13.58 1.65 -16.57
C ASP A 253 -12.45 1.33 -15.57
N VAL A 254 -12.77 0.58 -14.52
CA VAL A 254 -11.81 0.16 -13.47
C VAL A 254 -11.90 -1.34 -13.24
N CYS A 255 -10.78 -2.04 -13.41
CA CYS A 255 -10.61 -3.41 -12.97
C CYS A 255 -10.08 -3.42 -11.53
N ILE A 256 -10.77 -4.14 -10.65
CA ILE A 256 -10.38 -4.32 -9.25
C ILE A 256 -9.76 -5.71 -9.14
N GLY A 257 -8.43 -5.77 -9.16
CA GLY A 257 -7.71 -7.03 -8.97
C GLY A 257 -7.63 -7.39 -7.50
N THR A 258 -7.98 -8.63 -7.18
CA THR A 258 -8.08 -9.12 -5.80
C THR A 258 -7.29 -10.39 -5.62
N ASP A 259 -6.65 -10.53 -4.46
CA ASP A 259 -6.15 -11.81 -3.96
C ASP A 259 -7.01 -12.26 -2.76
N PRO A 260 -7.55 -13.49 -2.72
CA PRO A 260 -8.42 -13.93 -1.63
C PRO A 260 -7.81 -13.87 -0.22
N LYS A 261 -6.49 -13.94 -0.11
CA LYS A 261 -5.75 -13.89 1.16
C LYS A 261 -5.39 -12.46 1.56
N TYR A 262 -5.03 -11.62 0.60
CA TYR A 262 -4.49 -10.26 0.86
C TYR A 262 -5.47 -9.13 0.55
N THR A 263 -6.62 -9.41 -0.07
CA THR A 263 -7.69 -8.46 -0.36
C THR A 263 -8.95 -8.86 0.42
N PRO A 264 -9.14 -8.40 1.67
CA PRO A 264 -10.37 -8.65 2.41
C PRO A 264 -11.59 -8.19 1.60
N GLY A 265 -12.70 -8.94 1.65
CA GLY A 265 -13.89 -8.59 0.87
C GLY A 265 -14.43 -7.18 1.15
N GLU A 266 -14.22 -6.66 2.37
CA GLU A 266 -14.55 -5.27 2.71
C GLU A 266 -13.72 -4.26 1.93
N LEU A 267 -12.42 -4.52 1.68
CA LEU A 267 -11.59 -3.65 0.83
C LEU A 267 -12.18 -3.52 -0.58
N ALA A 268 -12.43 -4.65 -1.24
CA ALA A 268 -12.99 -4.65 -2.59
C ALA A 268 -14.35 -3.95 -2.65
N ARG A 269 -15.22 -4.14 -1.63
CA ARG A 269 -16.50 -3.43 -1.53
C ARG A 269 -16.34 -1.91 -1.40
N ARG A 270 -15.42 -1.44 -0.55
CA ARG A 270 -15.17 -0.01 -0.35
C ARG A 270 -14.59 0.63 -1.61
N VAL A 271 -13.61 -0.02 -2.24
CA VAL A 271 -13.07 0.39 -3.54
C VAL A 271 -14.18 0.55 -4.57
N ARG A 272 -15.00 -0.49 -4.77
CA ARG A 272 -16.12 -0.48 -5.71
C ARG A 272 -17.08 0.67 -5.46
N ARG A 273 -17.50 0.85 -4.21
CA ARG A 273 -18.38 1.96 -3.82
C ARG A 273 -17.81 3.32 -4.22
N ARG A 274 -16.51 3.56 -4.00
CA ARG A 274 -15.86 4.83 -4.40
C ARG A 274 -15.82 5.02 -5.91
N VAL A 275 -15.66 3.93 -6.67
CA VAL A 275 -15.70 3.96 -8.15
C VAL A 275 -17.13 4.26 -8.63
N ASP A 276 -18.14 3.60 -8.06
CA ASP A 276 -19.55 3.81 -8.40
C ASP A 276 -20.01 5.26 -8.11
N GLU A 277 -19.54 5.87 -7.01
CA GLU A 277 -19.83 7.26 -6.64
C GLU A 277 -19.37 8.31 -7.66
N VAL A 278 -18.44 7.95 -8.55
CA VAL A 278 -17.99 8.81 -9.66
C VAL A 278 -18.55 8.35 -11.01
N ASN A 279 -19.55 7.48 -11.01
CA ASN A 279 -20.23 6.92 -12.19
C ASN A 279 -19.30 6.19 -13.16
N LEU A 280 -18.23 5.57 -12.66
CA LEU A 280 -17.39 4.68 -13.44
C LEU A 280 -17.84 3.24 -13.23
N THR A 281 -17.76 2.43 -14.27
CA THR A 281 -18.02 0.99 -14.19
C THR A 281 -16.82 0.27 -13.58
N SER A 282 -17.08 -0.75 -12.76
CA SER A 282 -16.02 -1.60 -12.23
C SER A 282 -16.34 -3.08 -12.31
N ARG A 283 -15.30 -3.90 -12.46
CA ARG A 283 -15.39 -5.37 -12.40
C ARG A 283 -14.21 -5.95 -11.65
N ASP A 284 -14.49 -6.99 -10.88
CA ASP A 284 -13.44 -7.73 -10.18
C ASP A 284 -12.72 -8.66 -11.14
N ASN A 285 -11.40 -8.61 -11.11
CA ASN A 285 -10.51 -9.52 -11.85
C ASN A 285 -10.76 -9.59 -13.38
N ILE A 286 -11.26 -8.51 -13.99
CA ILE A 286 -11.52 -8.44 -15.44
C ILE A 286 -11.00 -7.11 -16.00
N PRO A 287 -9.99 -7.14 -16.89
CA PRO A 287 -9.43 -8.32 -17.54
C PRO A 287 -8.36 -9.06 -16.71
N TYR A 288 -7.80 -8.44 -15.67
CA TYR A 288 -6.68 -8.96 -14.90
C TYR A 288 -7.06 -9.17 -13.44
N GLY A 289 -6.61 -10.27 -12.83
CA GLY A 289 -6.79 -10.53 -11.41
C GLY A 289 -5.48 -10.56 -10.63
N GLY A 290 -5.59 -10.52 -9.31
CA GLY A 290 -4.45 -10.48 -8.39
C GLY A 290 -4.10 -9.06 -7.93
N THR A 291 -3.06 -8.98 -7.12
CA THR A 291 -2.47 -7.73 -6.60
C THR A 291 -1.04 -8.01 -6.14
N PHE A 292 -0.17 -7.01 -6.17
CA PHE A 292 1.19 -7.20 -5.68
C PHE A 292 1.26 -7.55 -4.19
N VAL A 293 2.09 -8.54 -3.87
CA VAL A 293 2.42 -8.96 -2.50
C VAL A 293 3.93 -9.14 -2.40
N PRO A 294 4.63 -8.41 -1.51
CA PRO A 294 6.07 -8.56 -1.33
C PRO A 294 6.46 -9.99 -0.94
N GLY A 295 7.57 -10.47 -1.49
CA GLY A 295 8.03 -11.86 -1.29
C GLY A 295 8.21 -12.25 0.18
N SER A 296 8.68 -11.32 1.02
CA SER A 296 8.86 -11.59 2.46
C SER A 296 7.54 -11.81 3.21
N VAL A 297 6.43 -11.29 2.68
CA VAL A 297 5.08 -11.53 3.22
C VAL A 297 4.51 -12.85 2.68
N LEU A 298 4.83 -13.22 1.44
CA LEU A 298 4.41 -14.49 0.83
C LEU A 298 5.08 -15.69 1.52
N ASP A 299 6.39 -15.61 1.77
CA ASP A 299 7.18 -16.68 2.38
C ASP A 299 7.10 -16.71 3.92
N GLY A 300 6.49 -15.68 4.53
CA GLY A 300 6.29 -15.57 5.97
C GLY A 300 7.52 -15.14 6.77
N SER A 301 8.61 -14.72 6.12
CA SER A 301 9.79 -14.15 6.78
C SER A 301 9.53 -12.76 7.38
N CYS A 302 8.55 -12.03 6.85
CA CYS A 302 8.05 -10.77 7.38
C CYS A 302 6.64 -10.94 7.96
N SER A 303 6.41 -10.43 9.18
CA SER A 303 5.09 -10.46 9.84
C SER A 303 4.25 -9.20 9.58
N CYS A 304 4.45 -8.54 8.44
CA CYS A 304 3.67 -7.37 8.05
C CYS A 304 2.20 -7.78 7.86
N ASP A 305 1.32 -7.10 8.57
CA ASP A 305 -0.12 -7.14 8.32
C ASP A 305 -0.41 -6.34 7.03
N LEU A 306 -0.33 -7.04 5.91
CA LEU A 306 -0.53 -6.47 4.58
C LEU A 306 -1.97 -6.69 4.11
N VAL A 307 -2.58 -5.60 3.70
CA VAL A 307 -3.78 -5.60 2.88
C VAL A 307 -3.44 -4.94 1.54
N SER A 308 -3.81 -5.58 0.44
CA SER A 308 -3.41 -5.19 -0.91
C SER A 308 -4.59 -5.27 -1.89
N VAL A 309 -4.66 -4.34 -2.84
CA VAL A 309 -5.63 -4.37 -3.96
C VAL A 309 -5.01 -3.72 -5.19
N MET A 310 -5.29 -4.31 -6.36
CA MET A 310 -4.90 -3.75 -7.64
C MET A 310 -6.00 -2.86 -8.20
N LEU A 311 -5.60 -1.66 -8.61
CA LEU A 311 -6.43 -0.68 -9.30
C LEU A 311 -5.91 -0.52 -10.73
N GLU A 312 -6.60 -1.18 -11.65
CA GLU A 312 -6.32 -1.19 -13.07
C GLU A 312 -7.28 -0.22 -13.78
N PHE A 313 -6.78 0.92 -14.24
CA PHE A 313 -7.60 1.94 -14.89
C PHE A 313 -7.57 1.79 -16.41
N ASN A 314 -8.73 1.82 -17.06
CA ASN A 314 -8.77 1.95 -18.51
C ASN A 314 -8.10 3.28 -18.91
N ARG A 315 -7.08 3.19 -19.76
CA ARG A 315 -6.26 4.33 -20.19
C ARG A 315 -7.09 5.42 -20.87
N ASP A 316 -8.19 5.07 -21.53
CA ASP A 316 -9.10 6.01 -22.18
C ASP A 316 -9.71 7.03 -21.20
N LEU A 317 -9.77 6.69 -19.90
CA LEU A 317 -10.24 7.58 -18.86
C LEU A 317 -9.33 8.79 -18.67
N TYR A 318 -8.03 8.66 -18.93
CA TYR A 318 -7.07 9.71 -18.62
C TYR A 318 -6.08 10.06 -19.73
N CYS A 319 -6.03 9.30 -20.82
CA CYS A 319 -5.29 9.66 -22.03
C CYS A 319 -6.21 10.23 -23.13
N ASP A 320 -5.61 10.91 -24.09
CA ASP A 320 -6.24 11.28 -25.36
C ASP A 320 -6.12 10.17 -26.41
N GLY A 321 -6.64 10.40 -27.62
CA GLY A 321 -6.60 9.43 -28.71
C GLY A 321 -5.19 9.12 -29.25
N ASP A 322 -4.19 9.94 -28.89
CA ASP A 322 -2.78 9.68 -29.20
C ASP A 322 -2.07 8.92 -28.05
N GLY A 323 -2.80 8.54 -27.00
CA GLY A 323 -2.27 7.87 -25.82
C GLY A 323 -1.53 8.81 -24.85
N LYS A 324 -1.62 10.13 -25.02
CA LYS A 324 -0.97 11.10 -24.12
C LYS A 324 -1.85 11.40 -22.92
N PRO A 325 -1.29 11.48 -21.69
CA PRO A 325 -2.08 11.78 -20.50
C PRO A 325 -2.65 13.21 -20.56
N VAL A 326 -3.94 13.33 -20.25
CA VAL A 326 -4.65 14.60 -20.09
C VAL A 326 -4.73 14.92 -18.60
N GLU A 327 -3.98 15.94 -18.14
CA GLU A 327 -3.82 16.26 -16.72
C GLU A 327 -5.14 16.41 -15.96
N ALA A 328 -6.13 17.09 -16.56
CA ALA A 328 -7.43 17.29 -15.93
C ALA A 328 -8.15 15.95 -15.64
N ARG A 329 -8.07 14.99 -16.58
CA ARG A 329 -8.68 13.67 -16.45
C ARG A 329 -7.92 12.80 -15.45
N ALA A 330 -6.59 12.76 -15.56
CA ALA A 330 -5.73 12.09 -14.58
C ALA A 330 -5.93 12.67 -13.16
N GLY A 331 -6.18 13.97 -13.05
CA GLY A 331 -6.54 14.65 -11.81
C GLY A 331 -7.85 14.16 -11.18
N GLN A 332 -8.86 13.77 -11.98
CA GLN A 332 -10.09 13.18 -11.48
C GLN A 332 -9.85 11.78 -10.91
N ILE A 333 -9.10 10.93 -11.62
CA ILE A 333 -8.73 9.59 -11.14
C ILE A 333 -7.89 9.69 -9.87
N ARG A 334 -6.93 10.60 -9.80
CA ARG A 334 -6.11 10.84 -8.60
C ARG A 334 -6.93 11.26 -7.38
N LYS A 335 -8.00 12.04 -7.58
CA LYS A 335 -8.97 12.35 -6.51
C LYS A 335 -9.74 11.10 -6.07
N LEU A 336 -10.13 10.23 -7.00
CA LEU A 336 -10.74 8.94 -6.69
C LEU A 336 -9.79 8.05 -5.89
N VAL A 337 -8.55 7.87 -6.34
CA VAL A 337 -7.50 7.09 -5.64
C VAL A 337 -7.29 7.62 -4.22
N ARG A 338 -7.23 8.94 -4.03
CA ARG A 338 -7.14 9.55 -2.68
C ARG A 338 -8.36 9.22 -1.81
N ARG A 339 -9.57 9.21 -2.38
CA ARG A 339 -10.80 8.85 -1.65
C ARG A 339 -10.82 7.37 -1.28
N ILE A 340 -10.38 6.48 -2.18
CA ILE A 340 -10.21 5.05 -1.91
C ILE A 340 -9.25 4.86 -0.75
N LEU A 341 -8.07 5.50 -0.79
CA LEU A 341 -7.11 5.39 0.29
C LEU A 341 -7.72 5.82 1.65
N ALA A 342 -8.37 6.98 1.69
CA ALA A 342 -8.97 7.50 2.92
C ALA A 342 -10.08 6.60 3.49
N ASP A 343 -10.87 5.99 2.60
CA ASP A 343 -11.99 5.11 2.96
C ASP A 343 -11.54 3.70 3.37
N CYS A 344 -10.32 3.29 3.00
CA CYS A 344 -9.79 1.95 3.27
C CYS A 344 -8.67 1.94 4.32
N ALA A 345 -8.15 3.11 4.73
CA ALA A 345 -7.00 3.20 5.62
C ALA A 345 -7.24 2.58 7.01
N ASP A 346 -8.48 2.49 7.47
CA ASP A 346 -8.85 1.95 8.78
C ASP A 346 -9.21 0.45 8.77
N LEU A 347 -9.17 -0.22 7.61
CA LEU A 347 -9.51 -1.64 7.47
C LEU A 347 -8.71 -2.49 8.46
N ASP A 348 -9.38 -3.40 9.16
CA ASP A 348 -8.79 -4.28 10.18
C ASP A 348 -7.68 -5.17 9.66
#